data_AF-A0A1F6PSY2-F1
#
_entry.id   AF-A0A1F6PSY2-F1
#
_cell.length_a   1.000
_cell.length_b   1.000
_cell.length_c   1.000
_cell.angle_alpha   90.00
_cell.angle_beta   90.00
_cell.angle_gamma   90.00
#
_symmetry.space_group_name_H-M   'P 1'
#
loop_
_entity.id
_entity.type
_entity.pdbx_description
1 polymer ?
#
loop_
_entity_poly.entity_id
_entity_poly.type
_entity_poly.pdbx_seq_one_letter_code
_entity_poly.pdbx_strand_id
1 'polypeptide(L)'
;MDIDYSMVFRYFGAAIALGLGVVGAGLGEGHAAAKASEAITRQPAASVRIVNTMLVGQAVAESSSIFALVTALILIFQGGAGSGLVTGIAYLASGICIGIGTFGAGLGASLPVGKACLGVARQPRKNNVIVVTMLIGQSVSQTTAIFSLVIALILIFFV
;
A
#
# COMPACT_ATOMS: atom_id res chain seq x y z
N MET A 1 8.26 39.02 -5.83
CA MET A 1 7.66 37.78 -6.34
C MET A 1 8.15 36.69 -5.41
N ASP A 2 7.51 36.58 -4.24
CA ASP A 2 7.89 35.61 -3.23
C ASP A 2 7.50 34.23 -3.75
N ILE A 3 8.50 33.43 -4.12
CA ILE A 3 8.25 32.02 -4.42
C ILE A 3 7.76 31.42 -3.11
N ASP A 4 6.51 30.97 -3.11
CA ASP A 4 5.97 30.24 -1.97
C ASP A 4 6.64 28.85 -1.93
N TYR A 5 7.81 28.79 -1.30
CA TYR A 5 8.63 27.58 -1.19
C TYR A 5 7.82 26.41 -0.60
N SER A 6 6.80 26.71 0.21
CA SER A 6 5.89 25.70 0.75
C SER A 6 5.18 24.92 -0.36
N MET A 7 4.79 25.58 -1.45
CA MET A 7 4.07 24.98 -2.57
C MET A 7 4.96 23.99 -3.35
N VAL A 8 6.23 24.35 -3.57
CA VAL A 8 7.20 23.47 -4.26
C VAL A 8 7.43 22.19 -3.46
N PHE A 9 7.72 22.32 -2.16
CA PHE A 9 7.93 21.14 -1.30
C PHE A 9 6.68 20.29 -1.15
N ARG A 10 5.50 20.91 -1.16
CA ARG A 10 4.23 20.20 -1.10
C ARG A 10 3.98 19.31 -2.31
N TYR A 11 4.17 19.83 -3.51
CA TYR A 11 4.03 19.02 -4.73
C TYR A 11 5.09 17.94 -4.83
N PHE A 12 6.31 18.23 -4.40
CA PHE A 12 7.36 17.21 -4.36
C PHE A 12 7.06 16.12 -3.32
N GLY A 13 6.56 16.49 -2.14
CA GLY A 13 6.05 15.56 -1.14
C GLY A 13 4.92 14.68 -1.68
N ALA A 14 3.95 15.26 -2.40
CA ALA A 14 2.87 14.51 -3.02
C ALA A 14 3.38 13.50 -4.06
N ALA A 15 4.33 13.90 -4.90
CA ALA A 15 4.94 13.02 -5.90
C ALA A 15 5.69 11.85 -5.24
N ILE A 16 6.44 12.10 -4.16
CA ILE A 16 7.15 11.05 -3.43
C ILE A 16 6.17 10.11 -2.71
N ALA A 17 5.14 10.67 -2.07
CA ALA A 17 4.11 9.90 -1.36
C ALA A 17 3.54 8.82 -2.26
N LEU A 18 2.95 9.22 -3.39
CA LEU A 18 2.34 8.29 -4.33
C LEU A 18 3.40 7.48 -5.07
N GLY A 19 4.43 8.15 -5.60
CA GLY A 19 5.43 7.55 -6.47
C GLY A 19 6.16 6.37 -5.83
N LEU A 20 6.55 6.48 -4.55
CA LEU A 20 7.15 5.36 -3.83
C LEU A 20 6.09 4.39 -3.28
N GLY A 21 4.96 4.91 -2.80
CA GLY A 21 3.96 4.09 -2.12
C GLY A 21 3.29 3.04 -3.01
N VAL A 22 3.09 3.34 -4.29
CA VAL A 22 2.43 2.40 -5.23
C VAL A 22 3.34 1.28 -5.73
N VAL A 23 4.66 1.47 -5.70
CA VAL A 23 5.61 0.48 -6.25
C VAL A 23 5.53 -0.82 -5.47
N GLY A 24 5.34 -0.72 -4.15
CA GLY A 24 5.32 -1.89 -3.29
C GLY A 24 4.13 -2.80 -3.58
N ALA A 25 2.93 -2.24 -3.68
CA ALA A 25 1.74 -2.99 -4.06
C ALA A 25 1.86 -3.52 -5.49
N GLY A 26 2.23 -2.68 -6.46
CA GLY A 26 2.34 -3.11 -7.87
C GLY A 26 3.27 -4.32 -8.07
N LEU A 27 4.45 -4.32 -7.44
CA LEU A 27 5.38 -5.45 -7.50
C LEU A 27 4.85 -6.67 -6.74
N GLY A 28 4.28 -6.45 -5.55
CA GLY A 28 3.75 -7.52 -4.70
C GLY A 28 2.57 -8.24 -5.34
N GLU A 29 1.64 -7.49 -5.89
CA GLU A 29 0.44 -8.01 -6.53
C GLU A 29 0.74 -8.70 -7.85
N GLY A 30 1.67 -8.16 -8.64
CA GLY A 30 2.18 -8.86 -9.83
C GLY A 30 2.78 -10.23 -9.47
N HIS A 31 3.53 -10.30 -8.36
CA HIS A 31 4.02 -11.59 -7.85
C HIS A 31 2.89 -12.52 -7.40
N ALA A 32 1.89 -12.01 -6.68
CA ALA A 32 0.73 -12.79 -6.26
C ALA A 32 -0.04 -13.36 -7.46
N ALA A 33 -0.27 -12.55 -8.50
CA ALA A 33 -0.94 -12.95 -9.73
C ALA A 33 -0.14 -14.01 -10.51
N ALA A 34 1.18 -13.89 -10.58
CA ALA A 34 2.03 -14.92 -11.18
C ALA A 34 1.91 -16.27 -10.44
N LYS A 35 1.88 -16.24 -9.10
CA LYS A 35 1.68 -17.45 -8.28
C LYS A 35 0.28 -18.02 -8.35
N ALA A 36 -0.74 -17.17 -8.48
CA ALA A 36 -2.10 -17.62 -8.74
C ALA A 36 -2.20 -18.34 -10.10
N SER A 37 -1.54 -17.81 -11.13
CA SER A 37 -1.46 -18.45 -12.45
C SER A 37 -0.78 -19.82 -12.37
N GLU A 38 0.37 -19.92 -11.66
CA GLU A 38 1.04 -21.20 -11.38
C GLU A 38 0.11 -22.20 -10.65
N ALA A 39 -0.66 -21.70 -9.69
CA ALA A 39 -1.60 -22.50 -8.90
C ALA A 39 -2.77 -23.02 -9.76
N ILE A 40 -3.31 -22.20 -10.65
CA ILE A 40 -4.41 -22.58 -11.56
C ILE A 40 -3.95 -23.66 -12.54
N THR A 41 -2.77 -23.53 -13.12
CA THR A 41 -2.22 -24.56 -14.02
C THR A 41 -2.08 -25.92 -13.33
N ARG A 42 -1.75 -25.93 -12.03
CA ARG A 42 -1.66 -27.17 -11.23
C ARG A 42 -3.02 -27.71 -10.79
N GLN A 43 -4.03 -26.86 -10.62
CA GLN A 43 -5.36 -27.26 -10.17
C GLN A 43 -6.46 -26.43 -10.88
N PRO A 44 -6.77 -26.73 -12.15
CA PRO A 44 -7.74 -25.96 -12.93
C PRO A 44 -9.15 -25.99 -12.33
N ALA A 45 -9.53 -27.11 -11.72
CA ALA A 45 -10.83 -27.29 -11.08
C ALA A 45 -11.06 -26.37 -9.86
N ALA A 46 -9.98 -25.81 -9.27
CA ALA A 46 -10.06 -24.88 -8.15
C ALA A 46 -9.85 -23.41 -8.57
N SER A 47 -9.82 -23.11 -9.88
CA SER A 47 -9.52 -21.77 -10.42
C SER A 47 -10.34 -20.65 -9.78
N VAL A 48 -11.66 -20.81 -9.68
CA VAL A 48 -12.55 -19.82 -9.04
C VAL A 48 -12.16 -19.55 -7.59
N ARG A 49 -11.80 -20.60 -6.83
CA ARG A 49 -11.35 -20.42 -5.44
C ARG A 49 -10.01 -19.70 -5.38
N ILE A 50 -9.06 -20.06 -6.25
CA ILE A 50 -7.74 -19.44 -6.31
C ILE A 50 -7.85 -17.95 -6.67
N VAL A 51 -8.64 -17.61 -7.70
CA VAL A 51 -8.87 -16.22 -8.10
C VAL A 51 -9.53 -15.43 -6.97
N ASN A 52 -10.55 -15.99 -6.30
CA ASN A 52 -11.17 -15.31 -5.16
C ASN A 52 -10.19 -15.08 -4.01
N THR A 53 -9.35 -16.07 -3.67
CA THR A 53 -8.29 -15.91 -2.66
C THR A 53 -7.29 -14.83 -3.05
N MET A 54 -6.89 -14.79 -4.33
CA MET A 54 -6.00 -13.76 -4.87
C MET A 54 -6.61 -12.37 -4.73
N LEU A 55 -7.84 -12.17 -5.22
CA LEU A 55 -8.51 -10.88 -5.22
C LEU A 55 -8.79 -10.36 -3.79
N VAL A 56 -9.19 -11.25 -2.87
CA VAL A 56 -9.37 -10.87 -1.45
C VAL A 56 -8.03 -10.42 -0.86
N GLY A 57 -6.94 -11.14 -1.15
CA GLY A 57 -5.62 -10.78 -0.66
C GLY A 57 -5.08 -9.47 -1.25
N GLN A 58 -5.27 -9.26 -2.56
CA GLN A 58 -4.87 -8.03 -3.26
C GLN A 58 -5.68 -6.83 -2.80
N ALA A 59 -7.00 -6.98 -2.59
CA ALA A 59 -7.83 -5.89 -2.06
C ALA A 59 -7.33 -5.38 -0.69
N VAL A 60 -6.82 -6.28 0.15
CA VAL A 60 -6.16 -5.86 1.40
C VAL A 60 -4.84 -5.18 1.10
N ALA A 61 -3.97 -5.79 0.28
CA ALA A 61 -2.66 -5.24 -0.08
C ALA A 61 -2.73 -3.82 -0.68
N GLU A 62 -3.73 -3.52 -1.50
CA GLU A 62 -3.90 -2.17 -2.09
C GLU A 62 -4.15 -1.06 -1.07
N SER A 63 -4.56 -1.39 0.17
CA SER A 63 -4.83 -0.38 1.20
C SER A 63 -3.62 0.52 1.46
N SER A 64 -2.39 0.00 1.35
CA SER A 64 -1.17 0.81 1.51
C SER A 64 -1.01 1.83 0.38
N SER A 65 -1.32 1.47 -0.86
CA SER A 65 -1.31 2.38 -2.01
C SER A 65 -2.35 3.48 -1.83
N ILE A 66 -3.53 3.11 -1.30
CA ILE A 66 -4.61 4.06 -1.04
C ILE A 66 -4.18 5.08 0.01
N PHE A 67 -3.47 4.69 1.08
CA PHE A 67 -2.95 5.64 2.06
C PHE A 67 -1.95 6.63 1.47
N ALA A 68 -1.05 6.16 0.58
CA ALA A 68 -0.14 7.01 -0.16
C ALA A 68 -0.87 7.97 -1.11
N LEU A 69 -1.89 7.48 -1.83
CA LEU A 69 -2.72 8.28 -2.73
C LEU A 69 -3.50 9.36 -1.97
N VAL A 70 -4.17 9.00 -0.88
CA VAL A 70 -4.91 9.95 -0.05
C VAL A 70 -3.97 11.03 0.50
N THR A 71 -2.78 10.64 0.97
CA THR A 71 -1.78 11.61 1.46
C THR A 71 -1.32 12.55 0.35
N ALA A 72 -1.05 12.03 -0.86
CA ALA A 72 -0.68 12.85 -2.01
C ALA A 72 -1.80 13.82 -2.42
N LEU A 73 -3.06 13.37 -2.42
CA LEU A 73 -4.21 14.21 -2.72
C LEU A 73 -4.40 15.31 -1.68
N ILE A 74 -4.25 14.99 -0.38
CA ILE A 74 -4.27 15.99 0.68
C ILE A 74 -3.19 17.02 0.43
N LEU A 75 -1.94 16.62 0.18
CA LEU A 75 -0.86 17.55 -0.13
C LEU A 75 -1.18 18.42 -1.36
N ILE A 76 -1.74 17.87 -2.43
CA ILE A 76 -2.06 18.65 -3.63
C ILE A 76 -3.14 19.70 -3.35
N PHE A 77 -4.22 19.32 -2.65
CA PHE A 77 -5.42 20.13 -2.48
C PHE A 77 -5.49 20.92 -1.16
N GLN A 78 -4.55 20.72 -0.23
CA GLN A 78 -4.50 21.48 1.02
C GLN A 78 -4.45 22.99 0.73
N GLY A 79 -5.43 23.75 1.18
CA GLY A 79 -5.45 25.21 1.02
C GLY A 79 -4.62 25.89 2.09
N GLY A 80 -3.35 26.24 1.78
CA GLY A 80 -2.59 27.30 2.46
C GLY A 80 -2.51 27.29 3.99
N ALA A 81 -2.23 26.15 4.63
CA ALA A 81 -2.20 26.06 6.10
C ALA A 81 -0.96 26.72 6.76
N GLY A 82 0.10 27.04 6.01
CA GLY A 82 1.25 27.77 6.55
C GLY A 82 2.21 28.27 5.48
N SER A 83 2.52 29.56 5.48
CA SER A 83 3.52 30.18 4.62
C SER A 83 4.88 30.20 5.33
N GLY A 84 5.61 29.09 5.28
CA GLY A 84 6.89 28.95 5.96
C GLY A 84 7.74 27.79 5.44
N LEU A 85 9.07 27.95 5.56
CA LEU A 85 10.03 26.90 5.18
C LEU A 85 9.84 25.63 6.02
N VAL A 86 9.52 25.78 7.31
CA VAL A 86 9.26 24.66 8.23
C VAL A 86 8.06 23.83 7.75
N THR A 87 6.96 24.49 7.40
CA THR A 87 5.76 23.86 6.85
C THR A 87 6.05 23.18 5.51
N GLY A 88 6.82 23.83 4.63
CA GLY A 88 7.27 23.21 3.37
C GLY A 88 8.07 21.91 3.60
N ILE A 89 9.06 21.94 4.50
CA ILE A 89 9.85 20.76 4.85
C ILE A 89 8.96 19.68 5.48
N ALA A 90 7.98 20.04 6.31
CA ALA A 90 7.03 19.10 6.90
C ALA A 90 6.20 18.40 5.83
N TYR A 91 5.72 19.12 4.81
CA TYR A 91 5.01 18.53 3.67
C TYR A 91 5.89 17.55 2.89
N LEU A 92 7.15 17.90 2.62
CA LEU A 92 8.08 16.97 1.97
C LEU A 92 8.34 15.73 2.85
N ALA A 93 8.60 15.94 4.14
CA ALA A 93 8.86 14.86 5.09
C ALA A 93 7.66 13.91 5.22
N SER A 94 6.43 14.45 5.21
CA SER A 94 5.20 13.64 5.21
C SER A 94 5.12 12.72 3.99
N GLY A 95 5.49 13.23 2.82
CA GLY A 95 5.50 12.47 1.57
C GLY A 95 6.55 11.35 1.55
N ILE A 96 7.76 11.63 2.04
CA ILE A 96 8.81 10.62 2.20
C ILE A 96 8.38 9.54 3.20
N CYS A 97 7.82 9.94 4.33
CA CYS A 97 7.40 9.02 5.40
C CYS A 97 6.33 8.03 4.90
N ILE A 98 5.26 8.52 4.27
CA ILE A 98 4.20 7.65 3.75
C ILE A 98 4.69 6.81 2.56
N GLY A 99 5.47 7.39 1.64
CA GLY A 99 5.93 6.69 0.44
C GLY A 99 6.81 5.49 0.77
N ILE A 100 7.82 5.68 1.61
CA ILE A 100 8.71 4.58 2.04
C ILE A 100 7.96 3.59 2.95
N GLY A 101 7.10 4.07 3.84
CA GLY A 101 6.34 3.22 4.76
C GLY A 101 5.38 2.26 4.05
N THR A 102 4.65 2.77 3.06
CA THR A 102 3.67 2.00 2.29
C THR A 102 4.33 1.05 1.29
N PHE A 103 5.51 1.39 0.77
CA PHE A 103 6.29 0.49 -0.10
C PHE A 103 6.52 -0.89 0.54
N GLY A 104 7.00 -0.92 1.79
CA GLY A 104 7.26 -2.17 2.51
C GLY A 104 5.98 -2.95 2.81
N ALA A 105 4.92 -2.24 3.22
CA ALA A 105 3.64 -2.85 3.53
C ALA A 105 2.98 -3.50 2.31
N GLY A 106 2.97 -2.81 1.15
CA GLY A 106 2.39 -3.34 -0.09
C GLY A 106 3.09 -4.61 -0.59
N LEU A 107 4.42 -4.64 -0.55
CA LEU A 107 5.19 -5.84 -0.87
C LEU A 107 4.91 -6.97 0.12
N GLY A 108 5.02 -6.67 1.42
CA GLY A 108 4.90 -7.65 2.49
C GLY A 108 3.51 -8.28 2.57
N ALA A 109 2.45 -7.49 2.36
CA ALA A 109 1.08 -7.97 2.35
C ALA A 109 0.76 -8.88 1.15
N SER A 110 1.49 -8.75 0.04
CA SER A 110 1.20 -9.52 -1.18
C SER A 110 1.86 -10.91 -1.21
N LEU A 111 2.97 -11.11 -0.50
CA LEU A 111 3.67 -12.41 -0.44
C LEU A 111 2.79 -13.56 0.11
N PRO A 112 2.02 -13.37 1.21
CA PRO A 112 1.07 -14.36 1.69
C PRO A 112 0.01 -14.73 0.65
N VAL A 113 -0.40 -13.80 -0.21
CA VAL A 113 -1.46 -14.03 -1.22
C VAL A 113 -1.01 -15.07 -2.25
N GLY A 114 0.19 -14.93 -2.80
CA GLY A 114 0.74 -15.90 -3.74
C GLY A 114 0.91 -17.29 -3.11
N LYS A 115 1.32 -17.34 -1.84
CA LYS A 115 1.43 -18.62 -1.09
C LYS A 115 0.08 -19.22 -0.75
N ALA A 116 -0.91 -18.41 -0.42
CA ALA A 116 -2.28 -18.83 -0.19
C ALA A 116 -2.87 -19.46 -1.45
N CYS A 117 -2.68 -18.85 -2.62
CA CYS A 117 -3.10 -19.40 -3.91
C CYS A 117 -2.53 -20.81 -4.16
N LEU A 118 -1.22 -20.99 -3.96
CA LEU A 118 -0.58 -22.31 -4.06
C LEU A 118 -1.12 -23.30 -3.02
N GLY A 119 -1.41 -22.82 -1.80
CA GLY A 119 -2.03 -23.61 -0.75
C GLY A 119 -3.43 -24.09 -1.12
N VAL A 120 -4.26 -23.22 -1.71
CA VAL A 120 -5.61 -23.55 -2.18
C VAL A 120 -5.56 -24.57 -3.31
N ALA A 121 -4.60 -24.46 -4.24
CA ALA A 121 -4.41 -25.48 -5.28
C ALA A 121 -4.10 -26.87 -4.70
N ARG A 122 -3.27 -26.92 -3.63
CA ARG A 122 -2.92 -28.18 -2.96
C ARG A 122 -4.08 -28.75 -2.12
N GLN A 123 -4.82 -27.89 -1.43
CA GLN A 123 -5.89 -28.32 -0.52
C GLN A 123 -7.15 -27.43 -0.67
N PRO A 124 -7.93 -27.59 -1.76
CA PRO A 124 -9.08 -26.71 -2.04
C PRO A 124 -10.16 -26.74 -0.95
N ARG A 125 -10.28 -27.87 -0.24
CA ARG A 125 -11.25 -28.05 0.85
C ARG A 125 -10.92 -27.23 2.10
N LYS A 126 -9.65 -26.84 2.30
CA LYS A 126 -9.20 -26.03 3.45
C LYS A 126 -9.10 -24.53 3.14
N ASN A 127 -9.76 -24.06 2.07
CA ASN A 127 -9.69 -22.68 1.61
C ASN A 127 -9.95 -21.65 2.72
N ASN A 128 -10.98 -21.88 3.55
CA ASN A 128 -11.35 -20.93 4.60
C ASN A 128 -10.20 -20.68 5.60
N VAL A 129 -9.55 -21.76 6.06
CA VAL A 129 -8.42 -21.65 6.98
C VAL A 129 -7.25 -20.93 6.33
N ILE A 130 -6.96 -21.24 5.05
CA ILE A 130 -5.87 -20.60 4.30
C ILE A 130 -6.11 -19.09 4.15
N VAL A 131 -7.33 -18.69 3.76
CA VAL A 131 -7.68 -17.28 3.59
C VAL A 131 -7.63 -16.53 4.91
N VAL A 132 -8.16 -17.10 6.00
CA VAL A 132 -8.10 -16.44 7.32
C VAL A 132 -6.66 -16.30 7.80
N THR A 133 -5.83 -17.33 7.67
CA THR A 133 -4.40 -17.24 8.04
C THR A 133 -3.65 -16.21 7.19
N MET A 134 -3.95 -16.13 5.89
CA MET A 134 -3.42 -15.08 5.00
C MET A 134 -3.80 -13.69 5.52
N LEU A 135 -5.08 -13.45 5.81
CA LEU A 135 -5.58 -12.15 6.29
C LEU A 135 -4.97 -11.74 7.63
N ILE A 136 -4.77 -12.69 8.56
CA ILE A 136 -4.09 -12.41 9.83
C ILE A 136 -2.63 -12.02 9.61
N GLY A 137 -1.92 -12.70 8.70
CA GLY A 137 -0.55 -12.32 8.36
C GLY A 137 -0.49 -10.93 7.71
N GLN A 138 -1.42 -10.63 6.81
CA GLN A 138 -1.53 -9.34 6.13
C GLN A 138 -1.88 -8.20 7.09
N SER A 139 -2.76 -8.42 8.06
CA SER A 139 -3.15 -7.36 9.01
C SER A 139 -1.97 -6.89 9.85
N VAL A 140 -1.06 -7.80 10.22
CA VAL A 140 0.15 -7.46 10.96
C VAL A 140 1.16 -6.71 10.08
N SER A 141 1.40 -7.18 8.86
CA SER A 141 2.35 -6.50 7.95
C SER A 141 1.88 -5.12 7.48
N GLN A 142 0.58 -4.87 7.51
CA GLN A 142 -0.03 -3.57 7.18
C GLN A 142 0.16 -2.50 8.27
N THR A 143 0.49 -2.88 9.50
CA THR A 143 0.61 -1.91 10.62
C THR A 143 1.63 -0.80 10.36
N THR A 144 2.70 -1.11 9.61
CA THR A 144 3.73 -0.13 9.21
C THR A 144 3.17 0.97 8.32
N ALA A 145 2.22 0.65 7.43
CA ALA A 145 1.53 1.65 6.60
C ALA A 145 0.69 2.60 7.45
N ILE A 146 0.01 2.08 8.47
CA ILE A 146 -0.78 2.88 9.41
C ILE A 146 0.12 3.81 10.22
N PHE A 147 1.26 3.34 10.72
CA PHE A 147 2.19 4.19 11.46
C PHE A 147 2.71 5.34 10.60
N SER A 148 3.10 5.07 9.36
CA SER A 148 3.54 6.10 8.42
C SER A 148 2.42 7.09 8.06
N LEU A 149 1.18 6.60 7.88
CA LEU A 149 0.02 7.47 7.65
C LEU A 149 -0.21 8.42 8.82
N VAL A 150 -0.19 7.91 10.06
CA VAL A 150 -0.40 8.76 11.24
C VAL A 150 0.65 9.86 11.33
N ILE A 151 1.93 9.53 11.14
CA ILE A 151 3.00 10.53 11.14
C ILE A 151 2.85 11.53 10.00
N ALA A 152 2.52 11.08 8.79
CA ALA A 152 2.30 11.96 7.65
C ALA A 152 1.15 12.95 7.91
N LEU A 153 0.03 12.48 8.46
CA LEU A 153 -1.11 13.34 8.79
C LEU A 153 -0.76 14.34 9.90
N ILE A 154 -0.01 13.94 10.92
CA ILE A 154 0.46 14.86 11.97
C ILE A 154 1.32 15.98 11.35
N LEU A 155 2.27 15.62 10.47
CA LEU A 155 3.11 16.60 9.79
C LEU A 155 2.34 17.55 8.88
N ILE A 156 1.23 17.09 8.28
CA ILE A 156 0.42 17.91 7.37
C ILE A 156 -0.48 18.90 8.12
N PHE A 157 -1.06 18.48 9.25
CA PHE A 157 -2.11 19.26 9.92
C PHE A 157 -1.68 19.99 11.19
N PHE A 158 -0.56 19.60 11.82
CA PHE A 158 -0.15 20.13 13.12
C PHE A 158 1.21 20.85 13.11
N VAL A 159 1.81 21.06 11.93
CA VAL A 159 3.05 21.82 11.70
C VAL A 159 2.80 22.94 10.72
#